data_AF-W5LZG6-F1
#
_entry.id   AF-W5LZG6-F1
#
_cell.length_a   1.000
_cell.length_b   1.000
_cell.length_c   1.000
_cell.angle_alpha   90.00
_cell.angle_beta   90.00
_cell.angle_gamma   90.00
#
_symmetry.space_group_name_H-M   'P 1'
#
loop_
_entity.id
_entity.type
_entity.pdbx_description
1 polymer ?
#
loop_
_entity_poly.entity_id
_entity_poly.type
_entity_poly.pdbx_seq_one_letter_code
_entity_poly.pdbx_strand_id
1 'polypeptide(L)'
;MSPQELLASNAVAVTFGEKLLGVMSWIMPISVALSTFGGVNGSLFTSSRLFFAGAREGHLPSLLAMIHIKRCTPIPALLFTCVSTLLMLVTSDMYTLINYVGFINYLFYGVTVAGQIVLRWKKPDIPRPIKVSLLMYWSVQSVCLY
;
A
#
# COMPACT_ATOMS: atom_id res chain seq x y z
N MET A 1 -5.85 -2.57 29.42
CA MET A 1 -6.17 -1.26 28.84
C MET A 1 -7.68 -1.17 28.67
N SER A 2 -8.30 -0.11 29.16
CA SER A 2 -9.71 0.14 28.87
C SER A 2 -9.88 0.68 27.43
N PRO A 3 -11.07 0.55 26.80
CA PRO A 3 -11.31 1.05 25.45
C PRO A 3 -11.02 2.55 25.30
N GLN A 4 -11.26 3.36 26.33
CA GLN A 4 -10.94 4.79 26.31
C GLN A 4 -9.43 5.07 26.30
N GLU A 5 -8.62 4.27 27.00
CA GLU A 5 -7.15 4.41 26.98
C GLU A 5 -6.55 4.04 25.62
N LEU A 6 -7.16 3.10 24.89
CA LEU A 6 -6.74 2.73 23.54
C LEU A 6 -6.98 3.87 22.55
N LEU A 7 -8.14 4.52 22.63
CA LEU A 7 -8.50 5.64 21.75
C LEU A 7 -7.70 6.90 22.06
N ALA A 8 -7.26 7.09 23.31
CA ALA A 8 -6.44 8.23 23.73
C ALA A 8 -4.95 8.06 23.40
N SER A 9 -4.50 6.85 23.05
CA SER A 9 -3.08 6.57 22.82
C SER A 9 -2.69 6.71 21.35
N ASN A 10 -1.72 7.59 21.09
CA ASN A 10 -1.10 7.73 19.76
C ASN A 10 -0.22 6.51 19.39
N ALA A 11 0.25 5.75 20.37
CA ALA A 11 1.14 4.61 20.18
C ALA A 11 0.67 3.42 21.04
N VAL A 12 -0.41 2.79 20.57
CA VAL A 12 -1.10 1.69 21.27
C VAL A 12 -0.14 0.57 21.66
N ALA A 13 0.78 0.18 20.77
CA ALA A 13 1.74 -0.90 21.02
C ALA A 13 2.77 -0.57 22.11
N VAL A 14 3.19 0.70 22.24
CA VAL A 14 4.14 1.14 23.27
C VAL A 14 3.44 1.23 24.62
N THR A 15 2.24 1.80 24.65
CA THR A 15 1.40 1.91 25.86
C THR A 15 1.04 0.52 26.41
N PHE A 16 0.84 -0.45 25.51
CA PHE A 16 0.69 -1.86 25.86
C PHE A 16 1.97 -2.45 26.46
N GLY A 17 3.12 -2.20 25.83
CA GLY A 17 4.42 -2.64 26.30
C GLY A 17 4.76 -2.12 27.70
N GLU A 18 4.50 -0.84 27.97
CA GLU A 18 4.73 -0.23 29.28
C GLU A 18 3.89 -0.88 30.38
N LYS A 19 2.62 -1.20 30.09
CA LYS A 19 1.71 -1.79 31.09
C LYS A 19 1.94 -3.27 31.37
N LEU A 20 2.47 -4.03 30.40
CA LEU A 20 2.62 -5.50 30.52
C LEU A 20 4.05 -5.98 30.72
N LEU A 21 5.04 -5.30 30.11
CA LEU A 21 6.43 -5.80 30.06
C LEU A 21 7.33 -5.16 31.12
N GLY A 22 6.87 -4.14 31.85
CA GLY A 22 7.62 -3.49 32.92
C GLY A 22 9.02 -3.04 32.46
N VAL A 23 10.07 -3.66 33.01
CA VAL A 23 11.49 -3.38 32.68
C VAL A 23 11.82 -3.64 31.21
N MET A 24 11.10 -4.52 30.50
CA MET A 24 11.36 -4.84 29.09
C MET A 24 10.52 -4.00 28.11
N SER A 25 9.89 -2.92 28.57
CA SER A 25 9.08 -2.01 27.74
C SER A 25 9.83 -1.42 26.54
N TRP A 26 11.16 -1.32 26.60
CA TRP A 26 12.02 -0.81 25.52
C TRP A 26 12.07 -1.71 24.27
N ILE A 27 11.71 -2.99 24.37
CA ILE A 27 11.72 -3.92 23.22
C ILE A 27 10.60 -3.58 22.23
N MET A 28 9.43 -3.15 22.72
CA MET A 28 8.28 -2.83 21.90
C MET A 28 8.53 -1.68 20.91
N PRO A 29 9.02 -0.49 21.32
CA PRO A 29 9.28 0.60 20.39
C PRO A 29 10.37 0.24 19.36
N ILE A 30 11.42 -0.49 19.75
CA ILE A 30 12.45 -0.96 18.80
C ILE A 30 11.85 -1.90 17.75
N SER A 31 11.04 -2.86 18.18
CA SER A 31 10.41 -3.83 17.26
C SER A 31 9.44 -3.14 16.29
N VAL A 32 8.65 -2.17 16.77
CA VAL A 32 7.73 -1.38 15.94
C VAL A 32 8.51 -0.48 14.96
N ALA A 33 9.60 0.14 15.41
CA ALA A 33 10.46 0.95 14.55
C ALA A 33 11.10 0.12 13.42
N LEU A 34 11.62 -1.09 13.73
CA LEU A 34 12.18 -1.99 12.72
C LEU A 34 11.11 -2.46 11.71
N SER A 35 9.89 -2.75 12.18
CA SER A 35 8.77 -3.15 11.32
C SER A 35 8.37 -2.04 10.34
N THR A 36 8.19 -0.81 10.85
CA THR A 36 7.83 0.35 10.01
C THR A 36 8.94 0.70 9.03
N PHE A 37 10.22 0.63 9.44
CA PHE A 37 11.36 0.80 8.54
C PHE A 37 11.37 -0.25 7.41
N GLY A 38 11.13 -1.52 7.75
CA GLY A 38 11.01 -2.60 6.76
C GLY A 38 9.85 -2.38 5.78
N GLY A 39 8.71 -1.91 6.27
CA GLY A 39 7.54 -1.58 5.46
C GLY A 39 7.84 -0.52 4.40
N VAL A 40 8.41 0.62 4.82
CA VAL A 40 8.77 1.72 3.90
C VAL A 40 9.79 1.27 2.86
N ASN A 41 10.82 0.52 3.28
CA ASN A 41 11.83 -0.01 2.37
C ASN A 41 11.21 -0.96 1.32
N GLY A 42 10.29 -1.84 1.74
CA GLY A 42 9.55 -2.72 0.84
C GLY A 42 8.66 -1.97 -0.16
N SER A 43 7.99 -0.90 0.30
CA SER A 43 7.19 -0.03 -0.56
C SER A 43 8.02 0.68 -1.63
N LEU A 44 9.23 1.16 -1.29
CA LEU A 44 10.13 1.79 -2.26
C LEU A 44 10.53 0.85 -3.40
N PHE A 45 10.84 -0.41 -3.09
CA PHE A 45 11.13 -1.40 -4.14
C PHE A 45 9.92 -1.67 -5.04
N THR A 46 8.73 -1.75 -4.47
CA THR A 46 7.50 -2.01 -5.25
C THR A 46 7.15 -0.84 -6.16
N SER A 47 7.22 0.40 -5.65
CA SER A 47 6.95 1.60 -6.45
C SER A 47 7.87 1.70 -7.67
N SER A 48 9.16 1.35 -7.52
CA SER A 48 10.10 1.39 -8.65
C SER A 48 9.69 0.50 -9.83
N ARG A 49 9.09 -0.67 -9.56
CA ARG A 49 8.61 -1.60 -10.60
C ARG A 49 7.38 -1.04 -11.32
N LEU A 50 6.52 -0.32 -10.60
CA LEU A 50 5.34 0.33 -11.18
C LEU A 50 5.75 1.41 -12.17
N PHE A 51 6.71 2.28 -11.82
CA PHE A 51 7.20 3.33 -12.72
C PHE A 51 7.86 2.74 -13.97
N PHE A 52 8.64 1.65 -13.82
CA PHE A 52 9.26 0.98 -14.96
C PHE A 52 8.23 0.40 -15.93
N ALA A 53 7.21 -0.31 -15.42
CA ALA A 53 6.14 -0.85 -16.26
C ALA A 53 5.34 0.27 -16.95
N GLY A 54 5.02 1.34 -16.21
CA GLY A 54 4.26 2.47 -16.77
C GLY A 54 5.02 3.25 -17.84
N ALA A 55 6.33 3.42 -17.71
CA ALA A 55 7.15 4.06 -18.74
C ALA A 55 7.33 3.18 -19.98
N ARG A 56 7.37 1.85 -19.82
CA ARG A 56 7.47 0.90 -20.94
C ARG A 56 6.23 0.94 -21.84
N GLU A 57 5.06 1.14 -21.24
CA GLU A 57 3.79 1.34 -21.97
C GLU A 57 3.61 2.79 -22.48
N GLY A 58 4.60 3.67 -22.27
CA GLY A 58 4.57 5.05 -22.76
C GLY A 58 3.71 6.03 -21.94
N HIS A 59 3.14 5.60 -20.81
CA HIS A 59 2.30 6.45 -19.96
C HIS A 59 3.10 7.43 -19.09
N LEU A 60 4.38 7.14 -18.84
CA LEU A 60 5.28 7.98 -18.04
C LEU A 60 6.52 8.37 -18.86
N PRO A 61 7.08 9.57 -18.66
CA PRO A 61 8.28 10.00 -19.37
C PRO A 61 9.44 9.04 -19.09
N SER A 62 10.23 8.74 -20.13
CA SER A 62 11.34 7.78 -20.10
C SER A 62 12.40 8.07 -19.03
N LEU A 63 12.50 9.33 -18.58
CA LEU A 63 13.35 9.75 -17.47
C LEU A 63 13.04 9.02 -16.15
N LEU A 64 11.77 8.68 -15.88
CA LEU A 64 11.38 7.96 -14.67
C LEU A 64 11.73 6.47 -14.71
N ALA A 65 11.95 5.90 -15.89
CA ALA A 65 12.43 4.52 -16.05
C ALA A 65 13.96 4.43 -16.25
N MET A 66 14.67 5.55 -16.12
CA MET A 66 16.12 5.55 -16.25
C MET A 66 16.77 4.84 -15.06
N ILE A 67 17.39 3.69 -15.35
CA ILE A 67 18.11 2.87 -14.38
C ILE A 67 19.59 3.27 -14.41
N HIS A 68 20.17 3.52 -13.23
CA HIS A 68 21.58 3.86 -13.13
C HIS A 68 22.47 2.67 -13.52
N ILE A 69 23.37 2.86 -14.49
CA ILE A 69 24.18 1.79 -15.12
C ILE A 69 25.06 1.01 -14.12
N LYS A 70 25.67 1.67 -13.14
CA LYS A 70 26.60 1.00 -12.20
C LYS A 70 25.93 0.34 -11.00
N ARG A 71 24.76 0.83 -10.59
CA ARG A 71 24.10 0.42 -9.33
C ARG A 71 22.72 -0.20 -9.56
N CYS A 72 22.27 -0.27 -10.81
CA CYS A 72 20.94 -0.73 -11.20
C CYS A 72 19.79 -0.11 -10.40
N THR A 73 19.97 1.13 -9.91
CA THR A 73 19.00 1.84 -9.08
C THR A 73 18.24 2.89 -9.90
N PRO A 74 16.89 2.92 -9.84
CA PRO A 74 16.09 3.93 -10.51
C PRO A 74 16.02 5.20 -9.66
N ILE A 75 17.10 5.99 -9.71
CA ILE A 75 17.27 7.21 -8.89
C ILE A 75 16.13 8.22 -9.13
N PRO A 76 15.72 8.54 -10.38
CA PRO A 76 14.66 9.53 -10.62
C PRO A 76 13.29 9.11 -10.07
N ALA A 77 12.93 7.82 -10.18
CA ALA A 77 11.68 7.30 -9.64
C ALA A 77 11.64 7.33 -8.11
N LEU A 78 12.77 7.01 -7.47
CA LEU A 78 12.89 7.07 -6.01
C LEU A 78 12.79 8.51 -5.50
N LEU A 79 13.45 9.46 -6.17
CA LEU A 79 13.36 10.88 -5.83
C LEU A 79 11.93 11.40 -5.99
N PHE A 80 11.25 11.06 -7.08
CA PHE A 80 9.85 11.47 -7.30
C PHE A 80 8.92 10.91 -6.22
N THR A 81 9.08 9.63 -5.86
CA THR A 81 8.31 9.00 -4.79
C THR A 81 8.59 9.69 -3.45
N CYS A 82 9.86 9.96 -3.13
CA CYS A 82 10.28 10.61 -1.89
C CYS A 82 9.71 12.03 -1.75
N VAL A 83 9.83 12.85 -2.81
CA VAL A 83 9.28 14.21 -2.82
C VAL A 83 7.76 14.18 -2.65
N SER A 84 7.07 13.28 -3.36
CA SER A 84 5.61 13.13 -3.24
C SER A 84 5.19 12.73 -1.83
N THR A 85 5.91 11.80 -1.20
CA THR A 85 5.66 11.39 0.19
C THR A 85 5.89 12.54 1.17
N LEU A 86 6.96 13.33 1.00
CA LEU A 86 7.22 14.50 1.86
C LEU A 86 6.14 15.57 1.73
N LEU A 87 5.66 15.84 0.52
CA LEU A 87 4.55 16.78 0.29
C LEU A 87 3.26 16.33 0.98
N MET A 88 2.93 15.04 0.89
CA MET A 88 1.76 14.46 1.57
C MET A 88 1.91 14.49 3.09
N LEU A 89 3.13 14.32 3.61
CA LEU A 89 3.41 14.36 5.05
C LEU A 89 3.20 15.75 5.66
N VAL A 90 3.47 16.82 4.91
CA VAL A 90 3.36 18.21 5.40
C VAL A 90 1.90 18.69 5.45
N THR A 91 1.01 18.10 4.64
CA THR A 91 -0.31 18.70 4.36
C THR A 91 -1.46 18.11 5.19
N SER A 92 -1.32 16.91 5.75
CA SER A 92 -2.48 16.14 6.28
C SER A 92 -2.23 15.42 7.60
N ASP A 93 -3.28 15.32 8.43
CA ASP A 93 -3.31 14.46 9.62
C ASP A 93 -3.30 12.96 9.23
N MET A 94 -2.71 12.11 10.08
CA MET A 94 -2.48 10.68 9.80
C MET A 94 -3.80 9.95 9.50
N TYR A 95 -4.84 10.20 10.31
CA TYR A 95 -6.15 9.54 10.14
C TYR A 95 -6.83 9.95 8.83
N THR A 96 -6.75 11.22 8.46
CA THR A 96 -7.26 11.70 7.17
C THR A 96 -6.52 11.06 6.00
N LEU A 97 -5.18 10.93 6.10
CA LEU A 97 -4.37 10.29 5.07
C LEU A 97 -4.73 8.81 4.89
N ILE A 98 -4.96 8.08 5.99
CA ILE A 98 -5.41 6.68 5.97
C ILE A 98 -6.75 6.57 5.25
N ASN A 99 -7.71 7.43 5.58
CA ASN A 99 -9.03 7.41 4.94
C ASN A 99 -8.95 7.75 3.45
N TYR A 100 -8.13 8.73 3.07
CA TYR A 100 -7.93 9.10 1.67
C TYR A 100 -7.32 7.97 0.84
N VAL A 101 -6.24 7.35 1.33
CA VAL A 101 -5.58 6.23 0.66
C VAL A 101 -6.51 5.01 0.63
N GLY A 102 -7.23 4.74 1.72
CA GLY A 102 -8.23 3.68 1.80
C GLY A 102 -9.29 3.83 0.72
N PHE A 103 -9.93 5.00 0.62
CA PHE A 103 -10.97 5.26 -0.37
C PHE A 103 -10.50 5.01 -1.81
N ILE A 104 -9.34 5.56 -2.18
CA ILE A 104 -8.79 5.39 -3.53
C ILE A 104 -8.44 3.92 -3.81
N ASN A 105 -7.85 3.21 -2.84
CA ASN A 105 -7.52 1.80 -3.00
C ASN A 105 -8.76 0.93 -3.20
N TYR A 106 -9.80 1.12 -2.39
CA TYR A 106 -11.06 0.40 -2.57
C TYR A 106 -11.66 0.69 -3.94
N LEU A 107 -11.68 1.95 -4.38
CA LEU A 107 -12.15 2.30 -5.73
C LEU A 107 -11.42 1.51 -6.83
N PHE A 108 -10.09 1.44 -6.79
CA PHE A 108 -9.31 0.69 -7.80
C PHE A 108 -9.46 -0.84 -7.67
N TYR A 109 -9.63 -1.36 -6.45
CA TYR A 109 -9.97 -2.78 -6.25
C TYR A 109 -11.33 -3.11 -6.88
N GLY A 110 -12.34 -2.27 -6.67
CA GLY A 110 -13.66 -2.43 -7.30
C GLY A 110 -13.58 -2.39 -8.83
N VAL A 111 -12.83 -1.46 -9.42
CA VAL A 111 -12.65 -1.40 -10.88
C VAL A 111 -11.95 -2.66 -11.41
N THR A 112 -10.94 -3.17 -10.71
CA THR A 112 -10.20 -4.36 -11.12
C THR A 112 -11.08 -5.62 -11.06
N VAL A 113 -11.89 -5.77 -10.01
CA VAL A 113 -12.84 -6.89 -9.85
C VAL A 113 -13.95 -6.80 -10.90
N ALA A 114 -14.52 -5.61 -11.12
CA ALA A 114 -15.48 -5.39 -12.20
C ALA A 114 -14.88 -5.73 -13.58
N GLY A 115 -13.63 -5.33 -13.83
CA GLY A 115 -12.89 -5.68 -15.04
C GLY A 115 -12.74 -7.19 -15.25
N GLN A 116 -12.53 -7.96 -14.17
CA GLN A 116 -12.51 -9.42 -14.24
C GLN A 116 -13.88 -10.03 -14.61
N ILE A 117 -14.97 -9.48 -14.08
CA ILE A 117 -16.34 -9.89 -14.43
C ILE A 117 -16.63 -9.60 -15.90
N VAL A 118 -16.32 -8.38 -16.37
CA VAL A 118 -16.48 -7.99 -17.78
C VAL A 118 -15.63 -8.85 -18.70
N LEU A 119 -14.39 -9.18 -18.32
CA LEU A 119 -13.51 -10.04 -19.12
C LEU A 119 -14.06 -11.46 -19.24
N ARG A 120 -14.75 -11.99 -18.22
CA ARG A 120 -15.45 -13.29 -18.31
C ARG A 120 -16.59 -13.27 -19.31
N TRP A 121 -17.31 -12.16 -19.44
CA TRP A 121 -18.39 -12.03 -20.42
C TRP A 121 -17.85 -11.79 -21.83
N LYS A 122 -16.91 -10.85 -22.00
CA LYS A 122 -16.43 -10.42 -23.32
C LYS A 122 -15.46 -11.42 -23.98
N LYS A 123 -14.67 -12.17 -23.20
CA LYS A 123 -13.69 -13.15 -23.70
C LYS A 123 -13.75 -14.45 -22.89
N PRO A 124 -14.76 -15.31 -23.14
CA PRO A 124 -14.93 -16.55 -22.40
C PRO A 124 -13.87 -17.62 -22.76
N ASP A 125 -13.41 -17.67 -24.01
CA ASP A 125 -12.59 -18.78 -24.54
C ASP A 125 -11.09 -18.69 -24.26
N ILE A 126 -10.64 -17.68 -23.52
CA ILE A 126 -9.22 -17.60 -23.13
C ILE A 126 -8.87 -18.74 -22.17
N PRO A 127 -7.73 -19.44 -22.34
CA PRO A 127 -7.31 -20.49 -21.43
C PRO A 127 -6.99 -19.88 -20.06
N ARG A 128 -7.76 -20.24 -19.04
CA ARG A 128 -7.61 -19.79 -17.64
C ARG A 128 -7.13 -20.97 -16.79
N PRO A 129 -5.84 -21.03 -16.40
CA PRO A 129 -5.30 -22.11 -15.57
C PRO A 129 -5.92 -22.17 -14.17
N ILE A 130 -6.37 -21.03 -13.64
CA ILE A 130 -7.03 -20.92 -12.33
C ILE A 130 -8.42 -20.33 -12.54
N LYS A 131 -9.45 -21.03 -12.06
CA LYS A 131 -10.86 -20.60 -12.12
C LYS A 131 -11.41 -20.48 -10.71
N VAL A 132 -11.82 -19.25 -10.35
CA VAL A 132 -12.50 -18.96 -9.08
C VAL A 132 -14.01 -18.85 -9.33
N SER A 133 -14.83 -19.15 -8.31
CA SER A 133 -16.29 -19.02 -8.36
C SER A 133 -16.70 -17.56 -8.63
N LEU A 134 -17.73 -17.37 -9.45
CA LEU A 134 -18.29 -16.04 -9.75
C LEU A 134 -18.83 -15.35 -8.50
N LEU A 135 -19.34 -16.12 -7.54
CA LEU A 135 -19.89 -15.63 -6.27
C LEU A 135 -18.84 -14.85 -5.47
N MET A 136 -17.57 -15.29 -5.50
CA MET A 136 -16.49 -14.62 -4.79
C MET A 136 -16.17 -13.22 -5.36
N TYR A 137 -16.35 -12.99 -6.66
CA TYR A 137 -16.17 -11.64 -7.22
C TYR A 137 -17.33 -10.73 -6.85
N TRP A 138 -18.56 -11.24 -6.86
CA TRP A 138 -19.74 -10.48 -6.43
C TRP A 138 -19.68 -10.12 -4.95
N SER A 139 -19.25 -11.04 -4.07
CA SER A 139 -19.11 -10.73 -2.66
C SER A 139 -18.07 -9.64 -2.39
N VAL A 140 -16.92 -9.69 -3.06
CA VAL A 140 -15.87 -8.65 -2.95
C VAL A 140 -16.36 -7.30 -3.49
N GLN A 141 -17.10 -7.30 -4.61
CA GLN A 141 -17.66 -6.09 -5.18
C GLN A 141 -18.69 -5.43 -4.26
N SER A 142 -19.58 -6.22 -3.64
CA SER A 142 -20.59 -5.72 -2.71
C SER A 142 -19.96 -5.11 -1.45
N VAL A 143 -18.89 -5.72 -0.92
CA VAL A 143 -18.13 -5.18 0.22
C VAL A 143 -17.42 -3.88 -0.16
N CYS A 144 -16.95 -3.77 -1.40
CA CYS A 144 -16.25 -2.58 -1.88
C CYS A 144 -17.20 -1.38 -2.14
N LEU A 145 -18.50 -1.64 -2.32
CA LEU A 145 -19.53 -0.62 -2.53
C LEU A 145 -20.18 -0.14 -1.22
N TYR A 146 -19.93 -0.83 -0.10
CA TYR A 146 -20.37 -0.47 1.25
C TYR A 146 -19.26 0.25 2.01
#